data_AF-A0AAV8ZWA4-F1
#
_entry.id   AF-A0AAV8ZWA4-F1
#
_cell.length_a   1.000
_cell.length_b   1.000
_cell.length_c   1.000
_cell.angle_alpha   90.00
_cell.angle_beta   90.00
_cell.angle_gamma   90.00
#
_symmetry.space_group_name_H-M   'P 1'
#
loop_
_entity.id
_entity.type
_entity.pdbx_description
1 polymer ?
#
loop_
_entity_poly.entity_id
_entity_poly.type
_entity_poly.pdbx_seq_one_letter_code
_entity_poly.pdbx_strand_id
1 'polypeptide(L)'
;MEDDTVKAIRYDELIILYANHLCRKYRSQHNYNMIRARLRLLGRFLIKIKNLENSVTDFASIFVPKHYDSVVAALNARLNTDSSKYEAPTPAFQLDTILKQIGNIVISKCIKKRDEQKKKQVQDFLRLLEGDFATSVN
;
A
#
# COMPACT_ATOMS: atom_id res chain seq x y z
N MET A 1 -3.87 18.81 -15.93
CA MET A 1 -3.28 18.81 -14.58
C MET A 1 -2.73 17.42 -14.32
N GLU A 2 -1.40 17.26 -14.28
CA GLU A 2 -0.81 15.99 -13.87
C GLU A 2 -1.03 15.84 -12.36
N ASP A 3 -1.82 14.85 -11.96
CA ASP A 3 -1.98 14.43 -10.56
C ASP A 3 -0.57 14.21 -9.95
N ASP A 4 -0.18 15.00 -8.94
CA ASP A 4 1.04 14.78 -8.14
C ASP A 4 1.16 13.33 -7.66
N THR A 5 0.00 12.70 -7.44
CA THR A 5 -0.20 11.28 -7.21
C THR A 5 0.50 10.37 -8.22
N VAL A 6 0.40 10.69 -9.52
CA VAL A 6 1.02 9.90 -10.60
C VAL A 6 2.52 10.13 -10.62
N LYS A 7 2.99 11.35 -10.36
CA LYS A 7 4.44 11.66 -10.28
C LYS A 7 5.10 10.94 -9.11
N ALA A 8 4.43 10.90 -7.95
CA ALA A 8 4.92 10.21 -6.76
C ALA A 8 5.11 8.71 -6.96
N ILE A 9 4.26 8.05 -7.76
CA ILE A 9 4.33 6.60 -7.99
C ILE A 9 5.08 6.20 -9.27
N ARG A 10 5.43 7.17 -10.12
CA ARG A 10 5.99 6.91 -11.46
C ARG A 10 7.37 6.25 -11.41
N TYR A 11 8.16 6.60 -10.39
CA TYR A 11 9.52 6.11 -10.22
C TYR A 11 9.63 4.99 -9.18
N ASP A 12 8.50 4.62 -8.58
CA ASP A 12 8.46 3.63 -7.52
C ASP A 12 8.46 2.22 -8.11
N GLU A 13 9.58 1.51 -7.93
CA GLU A 13 9.80 0.20 -8.53
C GLU A 13 8.73 -0.82 -8.07
N LEU A 14 8.28 -0.74 -6.81
CA LEU A 14 7.30 -1.67 -6.27
C LEU A 14 5.91 -1.41 -6.83
N ILE A 15 5.51 -0.16 -6.97
CA ILE A 15 4.21 0.19 -7.56
C ILE A 15 4.17 -0.21 -9.03
N ILE A 16 5.26 -0.03 -9.77
CA ILE A 16 5.37 -0.48 -11.16
C ILE A 16 5.26 -2.01 -11.24
N LEU A 17 5.92 -2.75 -10.35
CA LEU A 17 5.82 -4.21 -10.29
C LEU A 17 4.39 -4.68 -9.99
N TYR A 18 3.72 -4.02 -9.03
CA TYR A 18 2.32 -4.30 -8.71
C TYR A 18 1.40 -3.99 -9.89
N ALA A 19 1.57 -2.84 -10.55
CA ALA A 19 0.82 -2.47 -11.75
C ALA A 19 0.98 -3.51 -12.86
N ASN A 20 2.21 -3.97 -13.11
CA ASN A 20 2.51 -5.02 -14.09
C ASN A 20 1.86 -6.35 -13.71
N HIS A 21 1.88 -6.72 -12.43
CA HIS A 21 1.21 -7.91 -11.93
C HIS A 21 -0.31 -7.85 -12.18
N LEU A 22 -0.94 -6.71 -11.88
CA LEU A 22 -2.36 -6.49 -12.14
C LEU A 22 -2.69 -6.51 -13.63
N CYS A 23 -1.91 -5.84 -14.49
CA CYS A 23 -2.09 -5.87 -15.94
C CYS A 23 -1.96 -7.28 -16.52
N ARG A 24 -1.07 -8.10 -15.98
CA ARG A 24 -0.96 -9.52 -16.37
C ARG A 24 -2.16 -10.35 -15.93
N LYS A 25 -2.66 -10.10 -14.72
CA LYS A 25 -3.79 -10.81 -14.13
C LYS A 25 -5.12 -10.44 -14.80
N TYR A 26 -5.29 -9.18 -15.18
CA TYR A 26 -6.52 -8.63 -15.72
C TYR A 26 -6.30 -8.13 -17.15
N ARG A 27 -6.67 -8.94 -18.15
CA ARG A 27 -6.51 -8.58 -19.58
C ARG A 27 -7.61 -7.68 -20.15
N SER A 28 -8.79 -7.64 -19.51
CA SER A 28 -9.94 -6.91 -20.05
C SER A 28 -9.86 -5.40 -19.80
N GLN A 29 -10.32 -4.61 -20.76
CA GLN A 29 -10.23 -3.14 -20.74
C GLN A 29 -10.90 -2.49 -19.52
N HIS A 30 -12.01 -3.06 -19.07
CA HIS A 30 -12.75 -2.62 -17.88
C HIS A 30 -11.87 -2.61 -16.61
N ASN A 31 -10.91 -3.53 -16.53
CA ASN A 31 -10.04 -3.64 -15.37
C ASN A 31 -8.97 -2.54 -15.34
N TYR A 32 -8.60 -1.93 -16.47
CA TYR A 32 -7.62 -0.84 -16.47
C TYR A 32 -8.10 0.35 -15.64
N ASN A 33 -9.41 0.63 -15.63
CA ASN A 33 -9.94 1.73 -14.83
C ASN A 33 -9.82 1.41 -13.33
N MET A 34 -10.12 0.15 -12.94
CA MET A 34 -9.92 -0.33 -11.57
C MET A 34 -8.43 -0.30 -11.16
N ILE A 35 -7.53 -0.74 -12.03
CA ILE A 35 -6.08 -0.72 -11.78
C ILE A 35 -5.62 0.73 -11.58
N ARG A 36 -6.04 1.65 -12.45
CA ARG A 36 -5.68 3.07 -12.35
C ARG A 36 -6.21 3.70 -11.07
N ALA A 37 -7.43 3.35 -10.65
CA ALA A 37 -7.99 3.78 -9.37
C ALA A 37 -7.14 3.27 -8.19
N ARG A 38 -6.74 1.99 -8.19
CA ARG A 38 -5.84 1.41 -7.17
C ARG A 38 -4.46 2.07 -7.15
N LEU A 39 -3.88 2.36 -8.30
CA LEU A 39 -2.58 3.04 -8.38
C LEU A 39 -2.66 4.47 -7.85
N ARG A 40 -3.72 5.21 -8.17
CA ARG A 40 -3.99 6.53 -7.58
C ARG A 40 -4.19 6.44 -6.07
N LEU A 41 -4.89 5.40 -5.61
CA LEU A 41 -5.09 5.11 -4.18
C LEU A 41 -3.74 5.02 -3.46
N LEU A 42 -2.82 4.22 -4.01
CA LEU A 42 -1.48 4.02 -3.48
C LEU A 42 -0.64 5.29 -3.52
N GLY A 43 -0.72 6.07 -4.59
CA GLY A 43 0.02 7.33 -4.67
C GLY A 43 -0.46 8.36 -3.65
N ARG A 44 -1.78 8.46 -3.41
CA ARG A 44 -2.30 9.35 -2.35
C ARG A 44 -1.83 8.89 -0.98
N PHE A 45 -1.82 7.58 -0.76
CA PHE A 45 -1.34 6.99 0.47
C PHE A 45 0.16 7.26 0.71
N LEU A 46 1.00 7.06 -0.32
CA LEU A 46 2.43 7.36 -0.27
C LEU A 46 2.69 8.85 0.03
N ILE A 47 1.97 9.75 -0.64
CA ILE A 47 2.08 11.19 -0.36
C ILE A 47 1.69 11.49 1.08
N LYS A 48 0.62 10.88 1.60
CA LYS A 48 0.18 11.08 2.99
C LYS A 48 1.25 10.64 3.98
N ILE A 49 1.82 9.44 3.80
CA ILE A 49 2.91 8.95 4.66
C ILE A 49 4.12 9.86 4.55
N LYS A 50 4.50 10.28 3.34
CA LYS A 50 5.62 11.21 3.13
C LYS A 50 5.44 12.54 3.86
N ASN A 51 4.21 13.03 3.98
CA ASN A 51 3.90 14.22 4.76
C ASN A 51 4.01 13.99 6.28
N LEU A 52 3.73 12.77 6.76
CA LEU A 52 3.85 12.41 8.18
C LEU A 52 5.30 12.10 8.57
N GLU A 53 6.00 11.37 7.70
CA GLU A 53 7.37 10.92 7.87
C GLU A 53 8.15 11.23 6.59
N ASN A 54 8.92 12.33 6.61
CA ASN A 54 9.74 12.73 5.47
C ASN A 54 10.89 11.74 5.18
N SER A 55 11.16 10.82 6.12
CA SER A 55 12.08 9.68 5.96
C SER A 55 11.61 8.67 4.90
N VAL A 56 10.31 8.64 4.60
CA VAL A 56 9.73 7.71 3.62
C VAL A 56 9.76 8.33 2.22
N THR A 57 10.72 7.87 1.41
CA THR A 57 10.88 8.33 0.02
C THR A 57 10.24 7.40 -1.01
N ASP A 58 10.08 6.13 -0.68
CA ASP A 58 9.62 5.07 -1.60
C ASP A 58 8.71 4.06 -0.86
N PHE A 59 7.85 3.37 -1.61
CA PHE A 59 6.96 2.36 -1.07
C PHE A 59 7.71 1.20 -0.40
N ALA A 60 8.94 0.92 -0.81
CA ALA A 60 9.77 -0.10 -0.16
C ALA A 60 10.16 0.29 1.27
N SER A 61 10.30 1.59 1.56
CA SER A 61 10.61 2.10 2.90
C SER A 61 9.42 2.00 3.84
N ILE A 62 8.18 1.95 3.31
CA ILE A 62 6.96 1.76 4.08
C ILE A 62 6.94 0.41 4.80
N PHE A 63 7.48 -0.64 4.15
CA PHE A 63 7.49 -2.01 4.70
C PHE A 63 8.56 -2.23 5.79
N VAL A 64 9.13 -1.17 6.34
CA VAL A 64 9.99 -1.23 7.52
C VAL A 64 9.11 -1.09 8.76
N PRO A 65 9.17 -2.03 9.72
CA PRO A 65 8.34 -1.99 10.92
C PRO A 65 8.50 -0.69 11.73
N LYS A 66 9.64 -0.01 11.61
CA LYS A 66 9.87 1.33 12.19
C LYS A 66 8.86 2.38 11.73
N HIS A 67 8.37 2.29 10.49
CA HIS A 67 7.40 3.24 9.94
C HIS A 67 5.95 2.74 10.08
N TYR A 68 5.73 1.55 10.65
CA TYR A 68 4.42 0.92 10.78
C TYR A 68 3.40 1.85 11.45
N ASP A 69 3.78 2.51 12.55
CA ASP A 69 2.89 3.43 13.27
C ASP A 69 2.41 4.58 12.37
N SER A 70 3.30 5.16 11.57
CA SER A 70 2.96 6.21 10.60
C SER A 70 2.07 5.70 9.45
N VAL A 71 2.24 4.43 9.05
CA VAL A 71 1.36 3.77 8.06
C VAL A 71 -0.03 3.59 8.62
N VAL A 72 -0.16 3.04 9.82
CA VAL A 72 -1.45 2.83 10.50
C VAL A 72 -2.12 4.16 10.76
N ALA A 73 -1.39 5.18 11.21
CA ALA A 73 -1.90 6.54 11.36
C ALA A 73 -2.40 7.11 10.02
N ALA A 74 -1.67 6.90 8.91
CA ALA A 74 -2.11 7.33 7.59
C ALA A 74 -3.36 6.56 7.09
N LEU A 75 -3.46 5.26 7.39
CA LEU A 75 -4.63 4.43 7.08
C LEU A 75 -5.86 4.89 7.89
N ASN A 76 -5.70 5.07 9.20
CA ASN A 76 -6.74 5.53 10.11
C ASN A 76 -7.18 6.97 9.83
N ALA A 77 -6.24 7.88 9.53
CA ALA A 77 -6.56 9.25 9.13
C ALA A 77 -7.43 9.28 7.87
N ARG A 78 -7.24 8.30 6.97
CA ARG A 78 -8.03 8.20 5.75
C ARG A 78 -9.44 7.67 6.00
N LEU A 79 -9.60 6.73 6.93
CA LEU A 79 -10.90 6.32 7.44
C LEU A 79 -11.64 7.52 8.05
N ASN A 80 -10.94 8.35 8.82
CA ASN A 80 -11.54 9.50 9.50
C ASN A 80 -11.93 10.65 8.56
N THR A 81 -11.24 10.83 7.42
CA THR A 81 -11.64 11.85 6.43
C THR A 81 -12.88 11.48 5.62
N ASP A 82 -13.25 10.21 5.56
CA ASP A 82 -14.49 9.73 4.94
C ASP A 82 -15.66 9.62 5.96
N SER A 83 -15.38 9.86 7.26
CA SER A 83 -16.36 9.84 8.36
C SER A 83 -17.33 11.03 8.37
N SER A 84 -17.83 11.44 7.21
CA SER A 84 -19.16 12.04 7.14
C SER A 84 -20.15 10.95 6.75
N LYS A 85 -20.53 10.16 7.76
CA LYS A 85 -21.70 9.25 7.81
C LYS A 85 -21.60 7.95 7.01
N TYR A 86 -21.47 6.85 7.75
CA TYR A 86 -22.19 5.59 7.50
C TYR A 86 -22.03 4.86 6.15
N GLU A 87 -20.94 5.02 5.40
CA GLU A 87 -20.75 4.23 4.17
C GLU A 87 -19.44 3.43 4.17
N ALA A 88 -19.56 2.26 4.78
CA ALA A 88 -18.84 1.02 4.54
C ALA A 88 -17.32 0.90 4.91
N PRO A 89 -16.90 -0.23 5.52
CA PRO A 89 -15.49 -0.56 5.83
C PRO A 89 -14.61 -0.80 4.57
N THR A 90 -15.14 -0.51 3.39
CA THR A 90 -14.59 -0.87 2.08
C THR A 90 -13.23 -0.21 1.76
N PRO A 91 -12.96 1.07 2.11
CA PRO A 91 -11.70 1.71 1.73
C PRO A 91 -10.47 1.15 2.46
N ALA A 92 -10.60 0.84 3.75
CA ALA A 92 -9.50 0.29 4.55
C ALA A 92 -9.24 -1.17 4.20
N PHE A 93 -10.30 -1.97 4.02
CA PHE A 93 -10.16 -3.36 3.56
C PHE A 93 -9.50 -3.45 2.17
N GLN A 94 -9.83 -2.51 1.27
CA GLN A 94 -9.16 -2.42 -0.03
C GLN A 94 -7.67 -2.09 0.12
N LEU A 95 -7.31 -1.13 0.97
CA LEU A 95 -5.91 -0.79 1.23
C LEU A 95 -5.14 -1.94 1.87
N ASP A 96 -5.69 -2.60 2.89
CA ASP A 96 -5.12 -3.80 3.52
C ASP A 96 -4.85 -4.89 2.47
N THR A 97 -5.86 -5.21 1.65
CA THR A 97 -5.72 -6.19 0.58
C THR A 97 -4.60 -5.81 -0.39
N ILE A 98 -4.51 -4.54 -0.78
CA ILE A 98 -3.47 -4.07 -1.69
C ILE A 98 -2.09 -4.14 -1.01
N LEU A 99 -1.97 -3.74 0.26
CA LEU A 99 -0.72 -3.80 1.03
C LEU A 99 -0.24 -5.25 1.18
N LYS A 100 -1.14 -6.20 1.48
CA LYS A 100 -0.84 -7.63 1.52
C LYS A 100 -0.34 -8.15 0.17
N GLN A 101 -0.98 -7.75 -0.93
CA GLN A 101 -0.54 -8.13 -2.27
C GLN A 101 0.85 -7.59 -2.60
N ILE A 102 1.11 -6.30 -2.32
CA ILE A 102 2.42 -5.69 -2.56
C ILE A 102 3.48 -6.32 -1.65
N GLY A 103 3.20 -6.51 -0.37
CA GLY A 103 4.10 -7.14 0.58
C GLY A 103 4.50 -8.56 0.14
N ASN A 104 3.56 -9.35 -0.40
CA ASN A 104 3.88 -10.67 -0.94
C ASN A 104 4.78 -10.61 -2.20
N ILE A 105 4.62 -9.58 -3.05
CA ILE A 105 5.54 -9.33 -4.18
C ILE A 105 6.94 -8.98 -3.67
N VAL A 106 7.05 -8.15 -2.63
CA VAL A 106 8.32 -7.79 -2.01
C VAL A 106 8.99 -9.02 -1.40
N ILE A 107 8.25 -9.85 -0.66
CA ILE A 107 8.74 -11.11 -0.10
C ILE A 107 9.27 -12.02 -1.22
N SER A 108 8.51 -12.18 -2.30
CA SER A 108 8.93 -12.97 -3.47
C SER A 108 10.21 -12.44 -4.11
N LYS A 109 10.37 -11.11 -4.19
CA LYS A 109 11.58 -10.47 -4.71
C LYS A 109 12.78 -10.65 -3.76
N CYS A 110 12.57 -10.54 -2.45
CA CYS A 110 13.59 -10.77 -1.43
C CYS A 110 14.07 -12.23 -1.43
N ILE A 111 13.16 -13.20 -1.60
CA ILE A 111 13.52 -14.61 -1.75
C ILE A 111 14.43 -14.81 -2.97
N LYS A 112 14.11 -14.20 -4.11
CA LYS A 112 14.96 -14.26 -5.32
C LYS A 112 16.33 -13.62 -5.11
N LYS A 113 16.40 -12.53 -4.34
CA LYS A 113 17.65 -11.81 -4.03
C LYS A 113 18.43 -12.40 -2.84
N ARG A 114 17.88 -13.41 -2.14
CA ARG A 114 18.39 -13.95 -0.86
C ARG A 114 18.53 -12.90 0.25
N ASP A 115 17.66 -11.89 0.22
CA ASP A 115 17.59 -10.83 1.23
C ASP A 115 16.67 -11.25 2.40
N GLU A 116 17.19 -12.01 3.35
CA GLU A 116 16.41 -12.54 4.47
C GLU A 116 15.98 -11.47 5.48
N GLN A 117 16.82 -10.46 5.71
CA GLN A 117 16.48 -9.35 6.61
C GLN A 117 15.25 -8.58 6.12
N LYS A 118 15.25 -8.19 4.84
CA LYS A 118 14.15 -7.41 4.25
C LYS A 118 12.87 -8.25 4.15
N LYS A 119 12.99 -9.54 3.84
CA LYS A 119 11.87 -10.49 3.90
C LYS A 119 11.23 -10.51 5.28
N LYS A 120 12.03 -10.64 6.34
CA LYS A 120 11.54 -10.70 7.72
C LYS A 120 10.83 -9.40 8.11
N GLN A 121 11.40 -8.24 7.78
CA GLN A 121 10.77 -6.94 8.05
C GLN A 121 9.39 -6.82 7.40
N VAL A 122 9.27 -7.21 6.12
CA VAL A 122 7.99 -7.15 5.40
C VAL A 122 6.98 -8.15 5.99
N GLN A 123 7.40 -9.35 6.36
CA GLN A 123 6.52 -10.32 7.02
C GLN A 123 6.03 -9.84 8.38
N ASP A 124 6.92 -9.26 9.18
CA ASP A 124 6.58 -8.72 10.50
C ASP A 124 5.56 -7.59 10.36
N PHE A 125 5.80 -6.68 9.41
CA PHE A 125 4.88 -5.61 9.05
C PHE A 125 3.49 -6.13 8.64
N LEU A 126 3.42 -7.13 7.77
CA LEU A 126 2.14 -7.72 7.35
C LEU A 126 1.40 -8.39 8.51
N ARG A 127 2.14 -9.00 9.44
CA ARG A 127 1.57 -9.66 10.62
C ARG A 127 1.01 -8.65 11.61
N LEU A 128 1.70 -7.53 11.82
CA LEU A 128 1.20 -6.41 12.62
C LEU A 128 -0.08 -5.84 12.00
N LEU A 129 -0.08 -5.60 10.69
CA LEU A 129 -1.24 -5.08 9.96
C LEU A 129 -2.46 -6.02 10.12
N GLU A 130 -2.25 -7.32 9.99
CA GLU A 130 -3.33 -8.31 10.16
C GLU A 130 -3.90 -8.33 11.59
N GLY A 131 -3.05 -8.19 12.61
CA GLY A 131 -3.48 -8.12 14.01
C GLY A 131 -4.30 -6.87 14.33
N ASP A 132 -3.89 -5.71 13.82
CA ASP A 132 -4.55 -4.42 14.09
C ASP A 132 -5.93 -4.35 13.41
N PHE A 133 -6.01 -4.79 12.16
CA PHE A 133 -7.27 -4.86 11.41
C PHE A 133 -8.26 -5.88 11.98
N ALA A 134 -7.80 -7.03 12.47
CA ALA A 134 -8.67 -8.00 13.13
C ALA A 134 -9.26 -7.45 14.45
N THR A 135 -8.51 -6.60 15.14
CA THR A 135 -8.94 -6.03 16.44
C THR A 135 -9.89 -4.84 16.26
N SER A 136 -9.77 -4.08 15.17
CA SER A 136 -10.60 -2.90 14.91
C SER A 136 -11.98 -3.20 14.29
N VAL A 137 -12.27 -4.46 13.93
CA VAL A 137 -13.54 -4.88 13.28
C VAL A 137 -14.50 -5.59 14.26
N ASN A 138 -14.15 -5.72 15.55
CA ASN A 138 -14.99 -6.38 16.54
C ASN A 138 -15.69 -5.42 17.50
#